data_AF-A0A817PGT5-F1
#
_entry.id   AF-A0A817PGT5-F1
#
_cell.length_a   1.000
_cell.length_b   1.000
_cell.length_c   1.000
_cell.angle_alpha   90.00
_cell.angle_beta   90.00
_cell.angle_gamma   90.00
#
_symmetry.space_group_name_H-M   'P 1'
#
loop_
_entity.id
_entity.type
_entity.pdbx_description
1 polymer ?
#
loop_
_entity_poly.entity_id
_entity_poly.type
_entity_poly.pdbx_seq_one_letter_code
_entity_poly.pdbx_strand_id
1 'polypeptide(L)'
;MFFSLKNDDFYEFIQILVGQQMVDILKFQSITSTQPLIRNPNIFEIFNMNCSESSFLMIRERSCFQLDNGTFIVKIGLINNLNCLLEFLKQQQQKQIKTSGKLTYEFLRLNLPGSLSHLSLLNSLISSSNSRISEGEFRFDQLQKHFDSLNVQYAFGSEDYTGIVKRIKYDSTTNAFTGFPSLLDRGVPIKSYYQTDSFDTLKSWFNSIDKASLLNVHMIQPVQSTYNSSIPSPYLLSAYGIDNIATANDILQRWWYILFNQSLQRNVRIIGFSSDADPKYLRAMRLMSGFLGAIPNFQVHQHTLNPGHLVTKWRNRLSSATAELCLVNQPISINHLHDIIENDTYSKLDHGLRKSDINPKDRQNFSSCLKLTSNDLFNILNATVDTRGTLLYFQVLKMIIVAYIEKTTTIVENDDNDADGDETTTDLNMNEDNDDSSINNGYTDEDEQNNTQYLINTTKKDFSGVKVADKVEPHIEHSYFKVKFNHDTQFLHKQTACWLLTEEKSKLSNDRLLRVQQVIK
;
A
#
# COMPACT_ATOMS: atom_id res chain seq x y z
N MET A 1 5.20 -4.20 23.81
CA MET A 1 5.88 -4.54 25.07
C MET A 1 6.98 -3.52 25.42
N PHE A 2 7.88 -3.15 24.50
CA PHE A 2 8.99 -2.22 24.79
C PHE A 2 8.58 -0.81 25.29
N PHE A 3 7.42 -0.31 24.87
CA PHE A 3 6.97 1.03 25.25
C PHE A 3 6.35 1.11 26.65
N SER A 4 5.95 -0.01 27.25
CA SER A 4 5.39 -0.04 28.61
C SER A 4 6.43 -0.16 29.71
N LEU A 5 7.72 -0.34 29.35
CA LEU A 5 8.81 -0.47 30.32
C LEU A 5 9.03 0.86 31.05
N LYS A 6 9.17 0.78 32.38
CA LYS A 6 9.43 1.94 33.26
C LYS A 6 10.54 1.58 34.24
N ASN A 7 11.32 2.58 34.64
CA ASN A 7 12.33 2.47 35.69
C ASN A 7 13.34 1.34 35.40
N ASP A 8 13.46 0.35 36.30
CA ASP A 8 14.50 -0.67 36.25
C ASP A 8 14.39 -1.56 35.01
N ASP A 9 13.19 -1.97 34.62
CA ASP A 9 12.98 -2.76 33.39
C ASP A 9 13.41 -1.98 32.14
N PHE A 10 13.22 -0.65 32.15
CA PHE A 10 13.69 0.21 31.06
C PHE A 10 15.22 0.28 31.06
N TYR A 11 15.86 0.42 32.22
CA TYR A 11 17.32 0.47 32.30
C TYR A 11 17.96 -0.86 31.92
N GLU A 12 17.40 -2.00 32.32
CA GLU A 12 17.89 -3.32 31.93
C GLU A 12 17.82 -3.51 30.41
N PHE A 13 16.68 -3.13 29.80
CA PHE A 13 16.53 -3.14 28.35
C PHE A 13 17.58 -2.28 27.63
N ILE A 14 17.84 -1.06 28.12
CA ILE A 14 18.86 -0.17 27.55
C ILE A 14 20.27 -0.73 27.77
N GLN A 15 20.54 -1.35 28.93
CA GLN A 15 21.82 -1.98 29.24
C GLN A 15 22.15 -3.08 28.25
N ILE A 16 21.16 -3.92 27.91
CA ILE A 16 21.31 -5.02 26.95
C ILE A 16 21.62 -4.48 25.54
N LEU A 17 20.98 -3.38 25.13
CA LEU A 17 21.12 -2.86 23.75
C LEU A 17 22.32 -1.93 23.55
N VAL A 18 22.61 -1.06 24.51
CA VAL A 18 23.53 0.07 24.34
C VAL A 18 24.68 0.04 25.37
N GLY A 19 24.55 -0.78 26.41
CA GLY A 19 25.55 -0.95 27.46
C GLY A 19 25.34 -0.05 28.68
N GLN A 20 26.08 -0.36 29.75
CA GLN A 20 25.95 0.29 31.06
C GLN A 20 26.22 1.81 31.04
N GLN A 21 27.16 2.26 30.21
CA GLN A 21 27.53 3.67 30.13
C GLN A 21 26.34 4.57 29.77
N MET A 22 25.44 4.09 28.91
CA MET A 22 24.23 4.84 28.53
C MET A 22 23.21 4.86 29.67
N VAL A 23 23.05 3.74 30.37
CA VAL A 23 22.16 3.65 31.53
C VAL A 23 22.56 4.66 32.61
N ASP A 24 23.86 4.80 32.88
CA ASP A 24 24.36 5.74 33.87
C ASP A 24 24.03 7.20 33.48
N ILE A 25 24.17 7.55 32.19
CA ILE A 25 23.80 8.87 31.66
C ILE A 25 22.29 9.11 31.78
N LEU A 26 21.46 8.13 31.42
CA LEU A 26 20.01 8.25 31.49
C LEU A 26 19.49 8.35 32.93
N LYS A 27 20.08 7.57 33.86
CA LYS A 27 19.79 7.64 35.29
C LYS A 27 20.12 9.02 35.85
N PHE A 28 21.29 9.57 35.49
CA PHE A 28 21.68 10.92 35.91
C PHE A 28 20.70 12.00 35.42
N GLN A 29 20.19 11.88 34.20
CA GLN A 29 19.17 12.78 33.64
C GLN A 29 17.74 12.47 34.08
N SER A 30 17.54 11.49 34.96
CA SER A 30 16.21 11.03 35.40
C SER A 30 15.31 10.62 34.23
N ILE A 31 15.88 10.09 33.13
CA ILE A 31 15.12 9.55 32.00
C ILE A 31 14.73 8.11 32.32
N THR A 32 13.51 7.93 32.83
CA THR A 32 13.00 6.63 33.32
C THR A 32 12.13 5.86 32.33
N SER A 33 11.96 6.36 31.10
CA SER A 33 11.12 5.72 30.09
C SER A 33 11.54 6.10 28.65
N THR A 34 10.99 5.35 27.70
CA THR A 34 11.27 5.49 26.25
C THR A 34 10.83 6.83 25.67
N GLN A 35 9.81 7.49 26.24
CA GLN A 35 9.27 8.72 25.66
C GLN A 35 10.12 9.97 25.91
N PRO A 36 10.57 10.29 27.14
CA PRO A 36 11.54 11.37 27.35
C PRO A 36 12.79 11.19 26.51
N LEU A 37 13.24 9.93 26.34
CA LEU A 37 14.36 9.58 25.48
C LEU A 37 14.14 10.01 24.02
N ILE A 38 12.97 9.70 23.45
CA ILE A 38 12.62 10.10 22.07
C ILE A 38 12.46 11.62 21.93
N ARG A 39 12.00 12.31 22.99
CA ARG A 39 11.77 13.76 22.96
C ARG A 39 13.04 14.60 23.08
N ASN A 40 14.06 14.09 23.76
CA ASN A 40 15.33 14.79 23.99
C ASN A 40 16.44 14.16 23.13
N PRO A 41 16.61 14.60 21.87
CA PRO A 41 17.67 14.05 21.00
C PRO A 41 19.08 14.37 21.52
N ASN A 42 19.25 15.44 22.29
CA ASN A 42 20.55 15.92 22.76
C ASN A 42 20.83 15.56 24.22
N ILE A 43 20.80 14.27 24.54
CA ILE A 43 21.13 13.74 25.87
C ILE A 43 22.55 14.15 26.30
N PHE A 44 23.45 14.36 25.35
CA PHE A 44 24.85 14.66 25.64
C PHE A 44 25.13 16.13 25.98
N GLU A 45 24.18 17.05 25.83
CA GLU A 45 24.37 18.47 26.18
C GLU A 45 24.72 18.69 27.65
N ILE A 46 24.34 17.74 28.52
CA ILE A 46 24.68 17.79 29.94
C ILE A 46 26.19 17.82 30.20
N PHE A 47 27.00 17.28 29.29
CA PHE A 47 28.46 17.29 29.44
C PHE A 47 29.09 18.67 29.27
N ASN A 48 28.36 19.64 28.73
CA ASN A 48 28.78 21.04 28.67
C ASN A 48 28.53 21.81 29.98
N MET A 49 27.84 21.19 30.96
CA MET A 49 27.57 21.82 32.24
C MET A 49 28.76 21.66 33.18
N ASN A 50 29.10 22.75 33.88
CA ASN A 50 30.07 22.74 34.97
C ASN A 50 29.41 22.16 36.23
N CYS A 51 29.48 20.84 36.39
CA CYS A 51 29.01 20.13 37.58
C CYS A 51 30.19 19.52 38.34
N SER A 52 30.23 19.73 39.66
CA SER A 52 31.27 19.21 40.56
C SER A 52 30.90 17.89 41.24
N GLU A 53 29.75 17.31 40.91
CA GLU A 53 29.27 16.08 41.50
C GLU A 53 30.16 14.88 41.08
N SER A 54 30.60 14.08 42.05
CA SER A 54 31.57 12.99 41.80
C SER A 54 31.02 11.93 40.83
N SER A 55 29.73 11.61 40.96
CA SER A 55 28.99 10.70 40.07
C SER A 55 29.06 11.18 38.61
N PHE A 56 28.80 12.46 38.39
CA PHE A 56 28.86 13.08 37.06
C PHE A 56 30.27 13.07 36.48
N LEU A 57 31.29 13.38 37.29
CA LEU A 57 32.69 13.37 36.85
C LEU A 57 33.12 11.98 36.37
N MET A 58 32.72 10.91 37.08
CA MET A 58 33.01 9.52 36.66
C MET A 58 32.30 9.16 35.36
N ILE A 59 31.04 9.56 35.18
CA ILE A 59 30.30 9.33 33.93
C ILE A 59 30.97 10.09 32.77
N ARG A 60 31.39 11.34 33.01
CA ARG A 60 32.06 12.19 32.02
C ARG A 60 33.40 11.61 31.59
N GLU A 61 34.23 11.16 32.52
CA GLU A 61 35.52 10.51 32.23
C GLU A 61 35.35 9.21 31.43
N ARG A 62 34.32 8.42 31.73
CA ARG A 62 34.04 7.18 31.00
C ARG A 62 33.46 7.43 29.60
N SER A 63 32.71 8.50 29.41
CA SER A 63 31.91 8.74 28.19
C SER A 63 32.53 9.73 27.21
N CYS A 64 33.49 10.55 27.67
CA CYS A 64 34.11 11.61 26.87
C CYS A 64 35.64 11.45 26.78
N PHE A 65 36.23 12.09 25.77
CA PHE A 65 37.66 12.39 25.71
C PHE A 65 37.87 13.85 26.13
N GLN A 66 38.87 14.09 26.98
CA GLN A 66 39.31 15.44 27.31
C GLN A 66 40.36 15.88 26.29
N LEU A 67 40.14 17.03 25.67
CA LEU A 67 41.11 17.68 24.80
C LEU A 67 42.06 18.58 25.60
N ASP A 68 43.22 18.88 25.03
CA ASP A 68 44.26 19.70 25.66
C ASP A 68 43.78 21.13 26.01
N ASN A 69 42.77 21.62 25.30
CA ASN A 69 42.13 22.92 25.56
C ASN A 69 41.11 22.89 26.71
N GLY A 70 40.95 21.75 27.40
CA GLY A 70 39.99 21.55 28.49
C GLY A 70 38.54 21.27 28.05
N THR A 71 38.28 21.15 26.74
CA THR A 71 36.95 20.77 26.22
C THR A 71 36.77 19.26 26.19
N PHE A 72 35.51 18.80 26.28
CA PHE A 72 35.18 17.38 26.27
C PHE A 72 34.44 17.01 24.98
N ILE A 73 34.84 15.91 24.35
CA ILE A 73 34.16 15.34 23.19
C ILE A 73 33.59 13.97 23.58
N VAL A 74 32.30 13.75 23.38
CA VAL A 74 31.65 12.46 23.63
C VAL A 74 32.18 11.40 22.66
N LYS A 75 32.42 10.20 23.17
CA LYS A 75 32.86 9.06 22.36
C LYS A 75 31.86 8.80 21.22
N ILE A 76 32.34 8.82 19.98
CA ILE A 76 31.52 8.66 18.77
C ILE A 76 30.68 7.37 18.79
N GLY A 77 31.19 6.29 19.40
CA GLY A 77 30.46 5.02 19.53
C GLY A 77 29.19 5.15 20.39
N LEU A 78 29.21 5.95 21.45
CA LEU A 78 28.02 6.19 22.29
C LEU A 78 26.96 7.00 21.53
N ILE A 79 27.40 7.99 20.74
CA ILE A 79 26.51 8.77 19.88
C ILE A 79 25.83 7.86 18.85
N ASN A 80 26.61 7.02 18.18
CA ASN A 80 26.08 6.09 17.18
C ASN A 80 25.11 5.08 17.79
N ASN A 81 25.43 4.50 18.94
CA ASN A 81 24.54 3.52 19.58
C ASN A 81 23.23 4.17 20.05
N LEU A 82 23.28 5.40 20.59
CA LEU A 82 22.07 6.14 20.95
C LEU A 82 21.21 6.43 19.71
N ASN A 83 21.82 6.88 18.62
CA ASN A 83 21.11 7.14 17.37
C ASN A 83 20.45 5.87 16.81
N CYS A 84 21.17 4.75 16.81
CA CYS A 84 20.62 3.45 16.42
C CYS A 84 19.41 3.05 17.29
N LEU A 85 19.51 3.22 18.61
CA LEU A 85 18.41 2.94 19.53
C LEU A 85 17.20 3.85 19.27
N LEU A 86 17.43 5.16 19.12
CA LEU A 86 16.36 6.13 18.85
C LEU A 86 15.64 5.80 17.54
N GLU A 87 16.38 5.49 16.48
CA GLU A 87 15.78 5.09 15.21
C GLU A 87 15.00 3.78 15.33
N PHE A 88 15.53 2.78 16.03
CA PHE A 88 14.81 1.54 16.31
C PHE A 88 13.49 1.80 17.05
N LEU A 89 13.50 2.61 18.11
CA LEU A 89 12.31 2.94 18.88
C LEU A 89 11.28 3.70 18.04
N LYS A 90 11.70 4.67 17.23
CA LYS A 90 10.81 5.38 16.30
C LYS A 90 10.16 4.42 15.30
N GLN A 91 10.92 3.49 14.73
CA GLN A 91 10.41 2.48 13.79
C GLN A 91 9.37 1.56 14.44
N GLN A 92 9.61 1.13 15.68
CA GLN A 92 8.64 0.28 16.41
C GLN A 92 7.33 1.03 16.70
N GLN A 93 7.37 2.33 17.05
CA GLN A 93 6.15 3.13 17.22
C GLN A 93 5.36 3.27 15.90
N GLN A 94 6.06 3.53 14.80
CA GLN A 94 5.43 3.59 13.47
C GLN A 94 4.80 2.25 13.07
N LYS A 95 5.49 1.14 13.33
CA LYS A 95 4.97 -0.21 13.08
C LYS A 95 3.69 -0.46 13.88
N GLN A 96 3.69 -0.11 15.16
CA GLN A 96 2.54 -0.31 16.03
C GLN A 96 1.29 0.40 15.49
N ILE A 97 1.41 1.67 15.05
CA ILE A 97 0.29 2.41 14.47
C ILE A 97 -0.21 1.79 13.16
N LYS A 98 0.72 1.35 12.31
CA LYS A 98 0.37 0.70 11.03
C LYS A 98 -0.39 -0.60 11.27
N THR A 99 -0.01 -1.38 12.27
CA THR A 99 -0.63 -2.69 12.55
C THR A 99 -1.91 -2.58 13.39
N SER A 100 -1.93 -1.75 14.44
CA SER A 100 -3.09 -1.66 15.35
C SER A 100 -4.15 -0.65 14.91
N GLY A 101 -3.82 0.24 13.98
CA GLY A 101 -4.66 1.38 13.60
C GLY A 101 -4.58 2.55 14.57
N LYS A 102 -5.08 3.71 14.13
CA LYS A 102 -5.01 4.98 14.85
C LYS A 102 -5.80 4.96 16.17
N LEU A 103 -7.01 4.42 16.16
CA LEU A 103 -7.89 4.40 17.34
C LEU A 103 -7.29 3.57 18.47
N THR A 104 -6.82 2.36 18.15
CA THR A 104 -6.13 1.49 19.12
C THR A 104 -4.86 2.14 19.65
N TYR A 105 -4.10 2.84 18.80
CA TYR A 105 -2.92 3.57 19.26
C TYR A 105 -3.27 4.72 20.20
N GLU A 106 -4.28 5.52 19.89
CA GLU A 106 -4.74 6.60 20.77
C GLU A 106 -5.30 6.04 22.09
N PHE A 107 -6.06 4.96 22.03
CA PHE A 107 -6.52 4.23 23.21
C PHE A 107 -5.35 3.75 24.08
N LEU A 108 -4.35 3.07 23.49
CA LEU A 108 -3.17 2.61 24.22
C LEU A 108 -2.37 3.78 24.79
N ARG A 109 -2.25 4.88 24.04
CA ARG A 109 -1.53 6.09 24.49
C ARG A 109 -2.21 6.73 25.70
N LEU A 110 -3.54 6.76 25.73
CA LEU A 110 -4.31 7.31 26.86
C LEU A 110 -4.24 6.40 28.09
N ASN A 111 -4.25 5.07 27.90
CA ASN A 111 -4.21 4.11 28.99
C ASN A 111 -2.79 3.81 29.51
N LEU A 112 -1.75 4.11 28.72
CA LEU A 112 -0.34 3.94 29.09
C LEU A 112 0.38 5.30 29.04
N PRO A 113 0.14 6.21 30.01
CA PRO A 113 0.75 7.53 30.01
C PRO A 113 2.28 7.43 30.04
N GLY A 114 2.92 8.13 29.10
CA GLY A 114 4.38 8.19 28.95
C GLY A 114 5.01 7.07 28.11
N SER A 115 4.22 6.13 27.59
CA SER A 115 4.75 5.01 26.76
C SER A 115 4.89 5.37 25.27
N LEU A 116 3.90 6.07 24.72
CA LEU A 116 3.72 6.25 23.27
C LEU A 116 3.77 7.74 22.87
N SER A 117 4.42 8.04 21.74
CA SER A 117 4.54 9.40 21.18
C SER A 117 3.22 10.03 20.77
N HIS A 118 3.17 11.37 20.83
CA HIS A 118 2.02 12.12 20.34
C HIS A 118 1.89 11.97 18.82
N LEU A 119 0.65 12.00 18.31
CA LEU A 119 0.38 11.79 16.88
C LEU A 119 1.08 12.83 16.00
N SER A 120 1.21 14.08 16.46
CA SER A 120 1.92 15.14 15.73
C SER A 120 3.40 14.83 15.54
N LEU A 121 4.07 14.32 16.58
CA LEU A 121 5.49 13.94 16.52
C LEU A 121 5.67 12.71 15.64
N LEU A 122 4.76 11.74 15.72
CA LEU A 122 4.80 10.62 14.82
C LEU A 122 4.54 11.05 13.36
N ASN A 123 3.58 11.93 13.11
CA ASN A 123 3.33 12.45 11.77
C ASN A 123 4.53 13.22 11.22
N SER A 124 5.25 13.99 12.05
CA SER A 124 6.49 14.63 11.62
C SER A 124 7.61 13.61 11.35
N LEU A 125 7.72 12.55 12.15
CA LEU A 125 8.65 11.44 11.91
C LEU A 125 8.32 10.67 10.62
N ILE A 126 7.05 10.40 10.36
CA ILE A 126 6.59 9.78 9.11
C ILE A 126 6.89 10.71 7.94
N SER A 127 6.62 12.01 8.09
CA SER A 127 6.84 13.01 7.03
C SER A 127 8.32 13.25 6.73
N SER A 128 9.20 13.13 7.73
CA SER A 128 10.65 13.26 7.58
C SER A 128 11.34 11.97 7.16
N SER A 129 10.66 10.82 7.26
CA SER A 129 11.21 9.56 6.77
C SER A 129 11.28 9.56 5.24
N ASN A 130 12.35 8.98 4.68
CA ASN A 130 12.52 8.73 3.23
C ASN A 130 11.49 7.73 2.63
N SER A 131 10.40 7.47 3.35
CA SER A 131 9.34 6.54 2.95
C SER A 131 8.18 7.20 2.22
N ARG A 132 8.19 8.53 2.06
CA ARG A 132 7.15 9.24 1.34
C ARG A 132 7.15 8.87 -0.14
N ILE A 133 5.96 8.62 -0.66
CA ILE A 133 5.74 8.31 -2.08
C ILE A 133 5.25 9.59 -2.75
N SER A 134 5.92 10.00 -3.82
CA SER A 134 5.47 11.11 -4.65
C SER A 134 4.73 10.59 -5.89
N GLU A 135 3.77 11.37 -6.37
CA GLU A 135 2.95 10.99 -7.54
C GLU A 135 3.82 10.88 -8.80
N GLY A 136 3.72 9.75 -9.50
CA GLY A 136 4.44 9.50 -10.75
C GLY A 136 5.93 9.18 -10.57
N GLU A 137 6.42 9.05 -9.33
CA GLU A 137 7.80 8.69 -9.08
C GLU A 137 8.03 7.18 -9.05
N PHE A 138 8.95 6.73 -9.92
CA PHE A 138 9.46 5.37 -9.89
C PHE A 138 10.63 5.24 -8.91
N ARG A 139 10.49 4.33 -7.95
CA ARG A 139 11.42 4.12 -6.83
C ARG A 139 12.40 2.98 -7.07
N PHE A 140 13.18 3.06 -8.14
CA PHE A 140 14.09 1.97 -8.55
C PHE A 140 15.25 1.74 -7.56
N ASP A 141 15.78 2.79 -6.94
CA ASP A 141 16.91 2.65 -6.00
C ASP A 141 16.48 1.97 -4.70
N GLN A 142 15.24 2.23 -4.25
CA GLN A 142 14.66 1.55 -3.10
C GLN A 142 14.21 0.13 -3.45
N LEU A 143 13.76 -0.12 -4.68
CA LEU A 143 13.50 -1.46 -5.19
C LEU A 143 14.78 -2.30 -5.14
N GLN A 144 15.91 -1.77 -5.61
CA GLN A 144 17.19 -2.47 -5.56
C GLN A 144 17.57 -2.86 -4.14
N LYS A 145 17.52 -1.91 -3.19
CA LYS A 145 17.79 -2.18 -1.77
C LYS A 145 16.87 -3.25 -1.18
N HIS A 146 15.62 -3.29 -1.61
CA HIS A 146 14.67 -4.31 -1.18
C HIS A 146 15.07 -5.70 -1.73
N PHE A 147 15.45 -5.79 -2.99
CA PHE A 147 15.91 -7.03 -3.62
C PHE A 147 17.23 -7.52 -3.04
N ASP A 148 18.19 -6.62 -2.78
CA ASP A 148 19.45 -6.91 -2.10
C ASP A 148 19.21 -7.48 -0.70
N SER A 149 18.24 -6.91 0.04
CA SER A 149 17.88 -7.40 1.38
C SER A 149 17.25 -8.79 1.38
N LEU A 150 16.63 -9.19 0.27
CA LEU A 150 16.00 -10.49 0.09
C LEU A 150 16.93 -11.50 -0.59
N ASN A 151 18.08 -11.06 -1.11
CA ASN A 151 18.98 -11.85 -1.94
C ASN A 151 18.25 -12.49 -3.15
N VAL A 152 17.38 -11.72 -3.80
CA VAL A 152 16.60 -12.16 -4.98
C VAL A 152 16.97 -11.30 -6.19
N GLN A 153 17.02 -11.93 -7.37
CA GLN A 153 17.30 -11.22 -8.64
C GLN A 153 16.12 -11.21 -9.60
N TYR A 154 15.14 -12.11 -9.43
CA TYR A 154 14.01 -12.26 -10.35
C TYR A 154 12.73 -11.68 -9.77
N ALA A 155 11.92 -11.05 -10.62
CA ALA A 155 10.69 -10.39 -10.22
C ALA A 155 9.59 -10.51 -11.27
N PHE A 156 8.34 -10.44 -10.83
CA PHE A 156 7.18 -10.26 -11.70
C PHE A 156 6.59 -8.86 -11.49
N GLY A 157 6.31 -8.13 -12.56
CA GLY A 157 5.61 -6.87 -12.48
C GLY A 157 4.10 -7.05 -12.51
N SER A 158 3.36 -6.19 -11.85
CA SER A 158 1.92 -6.07 -12.04
C SER A 158 1.48 -4.62 -12.17
N GLU A 159 0.55 -4.39 -13.09
CA GLU A 159 -0.02 -3.07 -13.38
C GLU A 159 -1.55 -3.16 -13.39
N ASP A 160 -2.20 -2.30 -12.60
CA ASP A 160 -3.66 -2.22 -12.57
C ASP A 160 -4.15 -0.79 -12.25
N TYR A 161 -5.40 -0.50 -12.63
CA TYR A 161 -6.08 0.74 -12.30
C TYR A 161 -7.09 0.53 -11.17
N THR A 162 -7.09 1.45 -10.21
CA THR A 162 -8.13 1.50 -9.18
C THR A 162 -8.90 2.82 -9.24
N GLY A 163 -10.21 2.77 -8.96
CA GLY A 163 -11.05 3.96 -8.94
C GLY A 163 -10.71 4.85 -7.74
N ILE A 164 -10.58 6.16 -7.96
CA ILE A 164 -10.30 7.13 -6.91
C ILE A 164 -11.37 8.22 -6.81
N VAL A 165 -11.53 8.76 -5.61
CA VAL A 165 -12.37 9.94 -5.38
C VAL A 165 -11.70 11.15 -6.01
N LYS A 166 -12.36 11.71 -7.03
CA LYS A 166 -11.91 12.89 -7.79
C LYS A 166 -11.68 14.09 -6.87
N ARG A 167 -10.43 14.32 -6.48
CA ARG A 167 -10.08 15.42 -5.57
C ARG A 167 -8.70 15.97 -5.87
N ILE A 168 -8.64 17.29 -6.03
CA ILE A 168 -7.39 18.01 -6.19
C ILE A 168 -6.85 18.42 -4.81
N LYS A 169 -5.56 18.19 -4.58
CA LYS A 169 -4.84 18.58 -3.36
C LYS A 169 -3.53 19.27 -3.72
N TYR A 170 -3.20 20.31 -2.99
CA TYR A 170 -1.88 20.93 -3.04
C TYR A 170 -0.93 20.19 -2.11
N ASP A 171 0.24 19.83 -2.60
CA ASP A 171 1.35 19.31 -1.82
C ASP A 171 2.42 20.40 -1.63
N SER A 172 2.58 20.86 -0.39
CA SER A 172 3.54 21.92 -0.03
C SER A 172 5.00 21.49 -0.21
N THR A 173 5.30 20.19 -0.18
CA THR A 173 6.69 19.73 -0.26
C THR A 173 7.23 19.67 -1.68
N THR A 174 6.37 19.31 -2.64
CA THR A 174 6.70 19.27 -4.07
C THR A 174 6.26 20.53 -4.81
N ASN A 175 5.61 21.46 -4.09
CA ASN A 175 4.98 22.67 -4.64
C ASN A 175 4.05 22.36 -5.83
N ALA A 176 3.41 21.20 -5.83
CA ALA A 176 2.65 20.68 -6.96
C ALA A 176 1.19 20.39 -6.59
N PHE A 177 0.32 20.47 -7.59
CA PHE A 177 -1.08 20.07 -7.48
C PHE A 177 -1.25 18.61 -7.91
N THR A 178 -1.79 17.80 -7.00
CA THR A 178 -2.06 16.36 -7.20
C THR A 178 -3.55 16.14 -7.40
N GLY A 179 -3.92 15.12 -8.18
CA GLY A 179 -5.33 14.77 -8.48
C GLY A 179 -5.83 15.18 -9.88
N PHE A 180 -4.97 15.79 -10.69
CA PHE A 180 -5.15 15.85 -12.14
C PHE A 180 -4.53 14.61 -12.80
N PRO A 181 -4.97 14.21 -13.99
CA PRO A 181 -4.35 13.13 -14.75
C PRO A 181 -2.89 13.47 -15.05
N SER A 182 -1.96 12.60 -14.66
CA SER A 182 -0.54 12.80 -14.93
C SER A 182 -0.28 12.73 -16.44
N LEU A 183 0.37 13.75 -16.99
CA LEU A 183 0.81 13.70 -18.38
C LEU A 183 1.90 12.64 -18.56
N LEU A 184 1.78 11.89 -19.65
CA LEU A 184 2.71 10.83 -20.01
C LEU A 184 3.66 11.31 -21.09
N ASP A 185 4.96 11.20 -20.85
CA ASP A 185 5.99 11.25 -21.88
C ASP A 185 6.47 9.82 -22.16
N ARG A 186 6.20 9.34 -23.39
CA ARG A 186 6.50 7.95 -23.80
C ARG A 186 5.93 6.89 -22.84
N GLY A 187 4.71 7.14 -22.36
CA GLY A 187 4.03 6.29 -21.39
C GLY A 187 4.49 6.42 -19.94
N VAL A 188 5.55 7.19 -19.66
CA VAL A 188 6.03 7.43 -18.30
C VAL A 188 5.47 8.75 -17.77
N PRO A 189 4.88 8.80 -16.56
CA PRO A 189 4.38 10.04 -15.97
C PRO A 189 5.49 11.07 -15.75
N ILE A 190 5.20 12.33 -16.07
CA ILE A 190 6.08 13.46 -15.78
C ILE A 190 5.90 13.86 -14.32
N LYS A 191 6.96 13.76 -13.51
CA LYS A 191 6.94 14.12 -12.09
C LYS A 191 6.57 15.60 -11.91
N SER A 192 5.66 15.86 -10.98
CA SER A 192 5.29 17.22 -10.55
C SER A 192 4.93 18.18 -11.69
N TYR A 193 4.28 17.68 -12.74
CA TYR A 193 3.94 18.49 -13.92
C TYR A 193 3.08 19.72 -13.58
N TYR A 194 2.11 19.58 -12.68
CA TYR A 194 1.21 20.66 -12.27
C TYR A 194 1.84 21.56 -11.20
N GLN A 195 2.90 22.26 -11.57
CA GLN A 195 3.51 23.32 -10.78
C GLN A 195 3.17 24.68 -11.39
N THR A 196 2.63 25.59 -10.57
CA THR A 196 2.37 26.96 -11.00
C THR A 196 2.47 27.91 -9.83
N ASP A 197 2.97 29.11 -10.11
CA ASP A 197 2.96 30.26 -9.19
C ASP A 197 1.89 31.31 -9.57
N SER A 198 1.13 31.04 -10.64
CA SER A 198 -0.01 31.86 -11.06
C SER A 198 -1.34 31.17 -10.74
N PHE A 199 -2.23 31.92 -10.09
CA PHE A 199 -3.59 31.49 -9.79
C PHE A 199 -4.44 31.34 -11.06
N ASP A 200 -4.22 32.17 -12.09
CA ASP A 200 -4.99 32.11 -13.33
C ASP A 200 -4.70 30.81 -14.09
N THR A 201 -3.45 30.36 -14.08
CA THR A 201 -3.06 29.06 -14.65
C THR A 201 -3.77 27.92 -13.90
N LEU A 202 -3.79 27.96 -12.57
CA LEU A 202 -4.52 26.96 -11.77
C LEU A 202 -6.01 26.96 -12.11
N LYS A 203 -6.63 28.13 -12.21
CA LYS A 203 -8.05 28.28 -12.59
C LYS A 203 -8.31 27.73 -13.98
N SER A 204 -7.39 27.96 -14.93
CA SER A 204 -7.48 27.39 -16.27
C SER A 204 -7.49 25.87 -16.23
N TRP A 205 -6.63 25.23 -15.43
CA TRP A 205 -6.59 23.77 -15.29
C TRP A 205 -7.84 23.21 -14.64
N PHE A 206 -8.37 23.86 -13.60
CA PHE A 206 -9.63 23.44 -12.96
C PHE A 206 -10.83 23.45 -13.92
N ASN A 207 -10.83 24.35 -14.91
CA ASN A 207 -11.92 24.49 -15.88
C ASN A 207 -11.72 23.65 -17.14
N SER A 208 -10.47 23.36 -17.52
CA SER A 208 -10.14 22.69 -18.79
C SER A 208 -9.77 21.22 -18.65
N ILE A 209 -9.30 20.78 -17.48
CA ILE A 209 -8.79 19.43 -17.25
C ILE A 209 -9.73 18.69 -16.30
N ASP A 210 -10.21 17.54 -16.75
CA ASP A 210 -10.99 16.63 -15.91
C ASP A 210 -10.13 16.07 -14.78
N LYS A 211 -10.72 15.95 -13.59
CA LYS A 211 -10.05 15.34 -12.43
C LYS A 211 -9.78 13.86 -12.69
N ALA A 212 -8.63 13.37 -12.24
CA ALA A 212 -8.27 11.96 -12.36
C ALA A 212 -9.31 11.07 -11.66
N SER A 213 -9.86 10.11 -12.40
CA SER A 213 -10.81 9.11 -11.89
C SER A 213 -10.15 7.79 -11.54
N LEU A 214 -8.99 7.51 -12.11
CA LEU A 214 -8.25 6.27 -11.95
C LEU A 214 -6.88 6.56 -11.36
N LEU A 215 -6.41 5.65 -10.51
CA LEU A 215 -5.04 5.59 -10.02
C LEU A 215 -4.39 4.37 -10.64
N ASN A 216 -3.33 4.59 -11.42
CA ASN A 216 -2.50 3.49 -11.91
C ASN A 216 -1.48 3.11 -10.85
N VAL A 217 -1.35 1.81 -10.56
CA VAL A 217 -0.44 1.28 -9.55
C VAL A 217 0.47 0.24 -10.19
N HIS A 218 1.79 0.41 -9.96
CA HIS A 218 2.84 -0.50 -10.43
C HIS A 218 3.43 -1.22 -9.24
N MET A 219 3.22 -2.52 -9.15
CA MET A 219 3.78 -3.37 -8.10
C MET A 219 4.81 -4.33 -8.69
N ILE A 220 5.86 -4.63 -7.95
CA ILE A 220 6.87 -5.61 -8.32
C ILE A 220 6.90 -6.69 -7.24
N GLN A 221 6.58 -7.92 -7.61
CA GLN A 221 6.61 -9.09 -6.75
C GLN A 221 7.93 -9.85 -6.95
N PRO A 222 8.78 -9.99 -5.92
CA PRO A 222 9.96 -10.83 -6.04
C PRO A 222 9.56 -12.30 -6.23
N VAL A 223 10.29 -13.00 -7.11
CA VAL A 223 10.15 -14.44 -7.34
C VAL A 223 11.27 -15.12 -6.56
N GLN A 224 10.93 -15.78 -5.46
CA GLN A 224 11.90 -16.56 -4.69
C GLN A 224 12.28 -17.83 -5.44
N SER A 225 13.56 -18.18 -5.40
CA SER A 225 14.09 -19.44 -5.93
C SER A 225 14.12 -20.57 -4.90
N THR A 226 13.82 -20.29 -3.64
CA THR A 226 13.95 -21.25 -2.53
C THR A 226 12.64 -21.43 -1.78
N TYR A 227 12.42 -22.66 -1.29
CA TYR A 227 11.28 -23.15 -0.50
C TYR A 227 11.13 -22.49 0.88
N ASN A 228 11.48 -21.22 1.04
CA ASN A 228 11.18 -20.50 2.26
C ASN A 228 9.68 -20.20 2.29
N SER A 229 9.05 -20.56 3.41
CA SER A 229 7.60 -20.50 3.61
C SER A 229 7.00 -19.09 3.63
N SER A 230 7.81 -18.03 3.54
CA SER A 230 7.34 -16.65 3.49
C SER A 230 7.56 -16.01 2.12
N ILE A 231 6.47 -15.92 1.37
CA ILE A 231 6.41 -15.16 0.12
C ILE A 231 6.74 -13.69 0.45
N PRO A 232 7.73 -13.09 -0.24
CA PRO A 232 8.15 -11.73 0.05
C PRO A 232 7.02 -10.77 -0.33
N SER A 233 6.87 -9.69 0.43
CA SER A 233 5.84 -8.69 0.16
C SER A 233 6.11 -7.99 -1.19
N PRO A 234 5.09 -7.72 -2.01
CA PRO A 234 5.25 -6.96 -3.23
C PRO A 234 5.69 -5.52 -2.92
N TYR A 235 6.54 -4.97 -3.78
CA TYR A 235 7.06 -3.62 -3.67
C TYR A 235 6.30 -2.65 -4.56
N LEU A 236 5.81 -1.55 -4.00
CA LEU A 236 5.17 -0.48 -4.76
C LEU A 236 6.22 0.37 -5.48
N LEU A 237 6.30 0.23 -6.79
CA LEU A 237 7.28 0.93 -7.62
C LEU A 237 6.86 2.36 -7.94
N SER A 238 5.60 2.56 -8.34
CA SER A 238 5.05 3.88 -8.69
C SER A 238 3.52 3.86 -8.61
N ALA A 239 2.93 5.01 -8.28
CA ALA A 239 1.49 5.22 -8.36
C ALA A 239 1.18 6.65 -8.84
N TYR A 240 0.21 6.79 -9.74
CA TYR A 240 -0.18 8.11 -10.26
C TYR A 240 -1.60 8.17 -10.81
N GLY A 241 -2.22 9.34 -10.69
CA GLY A 241 -3.54 9.61 -11.23
C GLY A 241 -3.50 9.63 -12.76
N ILE A 242 -4.48 9.01 -13.39
CA ILE A 242 -4.60 8.93 -14.83
C ILE A 242 -6.07 8.96 -15.26
N ASP A 243 -6.29 9.29 -16.52
CA ASP A 243 -7.54 9.06 -17.22
C ASP A 243 -7.47 7.73 -18.02
N ASN A 244 -8.57 7.37 -18.67
CA ASN A 244 -8.62 6.15 -19.49
C ASN A 244 -8.09 6.38 -20.93
N ILE A 245 -7.25 7.40 -21.17
CA ILE A 245 -6.82 7.79 -22.53
C ILE A 245 -5.54 7.06 -22.95
N ALA A 246 -4.77 6.51 -22.01
CA ALA A 246 -3.52 5.79 -22.30
C ALA A 246 -3.70 4.69 -23.36
N THR A 247 -2.84 4.73 -24.38
CA THR A 247 -2.88 3.78 -25.50
C THR A 247 -2.05 2.54 -25.22
N ALA A 248 -2.24 1.48 -26.02
CA ALA A 248 -1.41 0.28 -25.95
C ALA A 248 0.08 0.58 -26.18
N ASN A 249 0.40 1.60 -26.99
CA ASN A 249 1.79 2.00 -27.24
C ASN A 249 2.42 2.66 -26.01
N ASP A 250 1.66 3.49 -25.28
CA ASP A 250 2.12 4.11 -24.03
C ASP A 250 2.41 3.05 -22.96
N ILE A 251 1.56 2.01 -22.88
CA ILE A 251 1.77 0.86 -22.00
C ILE A 251 3.07 0.14 -22.37
N LEU A 252 3.28 -0.17 -23.65
CA LEU A 252 4.50 -0.84 -24.12
C LEU A 252 5.77 -0.05 -23.83
N GLN A 253 5.78 1.26 -24.14
CA GLN A 253 6.96 2.10 -23.91
C GLN A 253 7.30 2.22 -22.43
N ARG A 254 6.29 2.20 -21.56
CA ARG A 254 6.48 2.20 -20.12
C ARG A 254 7.00 0.85 -19.60
N TRP A 255 6.45 -0.27 -20.06
CA TRP A 255 7.01 -1.59 -19.74
C TRP A 255 8.46 -1.69 -20.19
N TRP A 256 8.78 -1.20 -21.39
CA TRP A 256 10.15 -1.12 -21.87
C TRP A 256 11.06 -0.33 -20.93
N TYR A 257 10.61 0.87 -20.53
CA TYR A 257 11.34 1.74 -19.60
C TYR A 257 11.59 1.05 -18.25
N ILE A 258 10.57 0.37 -17.70
CA ILE A 258 10.68 -0.35 -16.43
C ILE A 258 11.61 -1.56 -16.54
N LEU A 259 11.44 -2.41 -17.57
CA LEU A 259 12.19 -3.65 -17.75
C LEU A 259 13.67 -3.39 -18.08
N PHE A 260 13.91 -2.71 -19.20
CA PHE A 260 15.23 -2.69 -19.84
C PHE A 260 16.05 -1.49 -19.42
N ASN A 261 15.42 -0.31 -19.28
CA ASN A 261 16.18 0.90 -19.01
C ASN A 261 16.54 1.04 -17.54
N GLN A 262 15.67 0.66 -16.60
CA GLN A 262 15.85 0.97 -15.18
C GLN A 262 16.13 -0.26 -14.31
N SER A 263 15.37 -1.35 -14.48
CA SER A 263 15.52 -2.55 -13.64
C SER A 263 16.77 -3.34 -13.98
N LEU A 264 17.06 -3.57 -15.27
CA LEU A 264 18.23 -4.33 -15.70
C LEU A 264 19.55 -3.67 -15.28
N GLN A 265 19.63 -2.34 -15.34
CA GLN A 265 20.81 -1.57 -14.89
C GLN A 265 21.10 -1.74 -13.40
N ARG A 266 20.08 -2.11 -12.60
CA ARG A 266 20.17 -2.30 -11.15
C ARG A 266 20.19 -3.77 -10.74
N ASN A 267 20.48 -4.66 -11.69
CA ASN A 267 20.54 -6.11 -11.49
C ASN A 267 19.21 -6.75 -11.02
N VAL A 268 18.07 -6.10 -11.31
CA VAL A 268 16.74 -6.68 -11.08
C VAL A 268 16.17 -7.14 -12.42
N ARG A 269 15.95 -8.45 -12.54
CA ARG A 269 15.41 -9.08 -13.76
C ARG A 269 13.92 -9.30 -13.61
N ILE A 270 13.14 -8.45 -14.24
CA ILE A 270 11.68 -8.65 -14.33
C ILE A 270 11.40 -9.64 -15.45
N ILE A 271 10.81 -10.79 -15.13
CA ILE A 271 10.58 -11.89 -16.07
C ILE A 271 9.27 -11.74 -16.87
N GLY A 272 8.31 -10.99 -16.33
CA GLY A 272 7.00 -10.79 -16.97
C GLY A 272 6.16 -9.72 -16.27
N PHE A 273 5.03 -9.39 -16.89
CA PHE A 273 4.01 -8.51 -16.33
C PHE A 273 2.66 -9.21 -16.27
N SER A 274 1.93 -9.00 -15.18
CA SER A 274 0.51 -9.30 -15.05
C SER A 274 -0.29 -8.00 -15.13
N SER A 275 -1.34 -8.01 -15.92
CA SER A 275 -2.26 -6.87 -15.97
C SER A 275 -3.68 -7.34 -16.26
N ASP A 276 -4.60 -6.40 -16.18
CA ASP A 276 -6.02 -6.66 -16.37
C ASP A 276 -6.35 -6.95 -17.84
N ALA A 277 -7.50 -7.58 -18.06
CA ALA A 277 -7.92 -8.09 -19.36
C ALA A 277 -8.60 -7.02 -20.24
N ASP A 278 -8.15 -5.77 -20.16
CA ASP A 278 -8.62 -4.66 -21.00
C ASP A 278 -8.04 -4.76 -22.41
N PRO A 279 -8.77 -4.31 -23.44
CA PRO A 279 -8.30 -4.35 -24.83
C PRO A 279 -6.94 -3.69 -25.06
N LYS A 280 -6.63 -2.60 -24.34
CA LYS A 280 -5.35 -1.88 -24.42
C LYS A 280 -4.19 -2.71 -23.88
N TYR A 281 -4.37 -3.38 -22.73
CA TYR A 281 -3.38 -4.28 -22.15
C TYR A 281 -3.23 -5.54 -22.97
N LEU A 282 -4.34 -6.15 -23.43
CA LEU A 282 -4.30 -7.32 -24.32
C LEU A 282 -3.52 -7.03 -25.61
N ARG A 283 -3.72 -5.85 -26.20
CA ARG A 283 -2.96 -5.43 -27.39
C ARG A 283 -1.49 -5.22 -27.05
N ALA A 284 -1.16 -4.59 -25.93
CA ALA A 284 0.22 -4.42 -25.47
C ALA A 284 0.89 -5.78 -25.21
N MET A 285 0.25 -6.70 -24.47
CA MET A 285 0.74 -8.06 -24.24
C MET A 285 0.99 -8.80 -25.56
N ARG A 286 0.05 -8.75 -26.51
CA ARG A 286 0.22 -9.41 -27.82
C ARG A 286 1.45 -8.89 -28.57
N LEU A 287 1.65 -7.57 -28.59
CA LEU A 287 2.79 -6.94 -29.25
C LEU A 287 4.10 -7.29 -28.53
N MET A 288 4.10 -7.28 -27.20
CA MET A 288 5.28 -7.60 -26.39
C MET A 288 5.66 -9.08 -26.51
N SER A 289 4.70 -10.00 -26.41
CA SER A 289 4.95 -11.44 -26.59
C SER A 289 5.51 -11.75 -27.99
N GLY A 290 4.95 -11.12 -29.03
CA GLY A 290 5.47 -11.27 -30.40
C GLY A 290 6.89 -10.75 -30.57
N PHE A 291 7.22 -9.63 -29.92
CA PHE A 291 8.56 -9.05 -29.93
C PHE A 291 9.58 -9.89 -29.13
N LEU A 292 9.24 -10.25 -27.89
CA LEU A 292 10.13 -11.03 -27.02
C LEU A 292 10.34 -12.45 -27.56
N GLY A 293 9.33 -13.05 -28.20
CA GLY A 293 9.45 -14.35 -28.86
C GLY A 293 10.37 -14.33 -30.09
N ALA A 294 10.68 -13.15 -30.64
CA ALA A 294 11.59 -13.00 -31.77
C ALA A 294 13.06 -12.77 -31.34
N ILE A 295 13.34 -12.56 -30.05
CA ILE A 295 14.71 -12.35 -29.55
C ILE A 295 15.36 -13.71 -29.23
N PRO A 296 16.46 -14.09 -29.90
CA PRO A 296 17.16 -15.34 -29.58
C PRO A 296 17.71 -15.29 -28.15
N ASN A 297 17.58 -16.41 -27.43
CA ASN A 297 17.95 -16.59 -26.01
C ASN A 297 17.12 -15.79 -24.97
N PHE A 298 16.07 -15.08 -25.38
CA PHE A 298 15.09 -14.53 -24.44
C PHE A 298 13.98 -15.55 -24.23
N GLN A 299 14.12 -16.42 -23.22
CA GLN A 299 13.04 -17.32 -22.83
C GLN A 299 11.90 -16.48 -22.25
N VAL A 300 10.90 -16.18 -23.08
CA VAL A 300 9.70 -15.45 -22.66
C VAL A 300 8.96 -16.28 -21.62
N HIS A 301 9.21 -15.98 -20.34
CA HIS A 301 8.39 -16.48 -19.26
C HIS A 301 7.12 -15.62 -19.21
N GLN A 302 6.20 -15.95 -20.12
CA GLN A 302 4.80 -15.57 -20.28
C GLN A 302 4.32 -14.26 -19.63
N HIS A 303 3.81 -13.34 -20.46
CA HIS A 303 2.85 -12.33 -19.99
C HIS A 303 1.55 -13.04 -19.61
N THR A 304 1.20 -13.01 -18.32
CA THR A 304 0.02 -13.72 -17.81
C THR A 304 -1.10 -12.73 -17.54
N LEU A 305 -2.26 -13.01 -18.12
CA LEU A 305 -3.52 -12.42 -17.66
C LEU A 305 -3.73 -12.82 -16.21
N ASN A 306 -4.28 -11.92 -15.39
CA ASN A 306 -4.68 -12.27 -14.02
C ASN A 306 -5.65 -13.48 -14.06
N PRO A 307 -5.25 -14.65 -13.52
CA PRO A 307 -6.06 -15.87 -13.58
C PRO A 307 -7.42 -15.72 -12.89
N GLY A 308 -7.52 -14.86 -11.87
CA GLY A 308 -8.79 -14.55 -11.20
C GLY A 308 -9.79 -13.87 -12.13
N HIS A 309 -9.32 -12.96 -13.00
CA HIS A 309 -10.17 -12.34 -14.02
C HIS A 309 -10.58 -13.32 -15.12
N LEU A 310 -9.71 -14.25 -15.50
CA LEU A 310 -10.06 -15.31 -16.45
C LEU A 310 -11.18 -16.19 -15.89
N VAL A 311 -11.01 -16.70 -14.67
CA VAL A 311 -11.98 -17.58 -13.98
C VAL A 311 -13.32 -16.88 -13.79
N THR A 312 -13.34 -15.63 -13.32
CA THR A 312 -14.58 -14.85 -13.15
C THR A 312 -15.25 -14.53 -14.48
N LYS A 313 -14.51 -14.21 -15.54
CA LYS A 313 -15.08 -14.03 -16.89
C LYS A 313 -15.69 -15.33 -17.42
N TRP A 314 -15.05 -16.48 -17.16
CA TRP A 314 -15.58 -17.78 -17.57
C TRP A 314 -16.87 -18.13 -16.82
N ARG A 315 -16.94 -17.85 -15.52
CA ARG A 315 -18.17 -17.98 -14.73
C ARG A 315 -19.26 -17.02 -15.21
N ASN A 316 -18.94 -15.76 -15.47
CA ASN A 316 -19.90 -14.78 -15.97
C ASN A 316 -20.43 -15.14 -17.37
N ARG A 317 -19.62 -15.84 -18.19
CA ARG A 317 -20.05 -16.35 -19.48
C ARG A 317 -21.11 -17.44 -19.33
N LEU A 318 -20.97 -18.33 -18.35
CA LEU A 318 -21.99 -19.32 -18.00
C LEU A 318 -23.31 -18.68 -17.59
N SER A 319 -23.26 -17.58 -16.83
CA SER A 319 -24.45 -16.84 -16.40
C SER A 319 -25.05 -15.90 -17.44
N SER A 320 -24.44 -15.80 -18.63
CA SER A 320 -24.91 -14.89 -19.67
C SER A 320 -25.85 -15.60 -20.63
N ALA A 321 -27.06 -15.05 -20.80
CA ALA A 321 -28.03 -15.52 -21.79
C ALA A 321 -27.65 -15.22 -23.25
N THR A 322 -26.46 -14.67 -23.52
CA THR A 322 -26.08 -14.14 -24.84
C THR A 322 -25.51 -15.19 -25.80
N ALA A 323 -25.14 -16.38 -25.33
CA ALA A 323 -24.70 -17.46 -26.22
C ALA A 323 -24.94 -18.83 -25.61
N GLU A 324 -25.38 -19.76 -26.45
CA GLU A 324 -25.40 -21.18 -26.11
C GLU A 324 -23.95 -21.67 -25.98
N LEU A 325 -23.64 -22.23 -24.81
CA LEU A 325 -22.34 -22.82 -24.53
C LEU A 325 -22.44 -24.32 -24.76
N CYS A 326 -21.63 -24.82 -25.69
CA CYS A 326 -21.51 -26.25 -25.96
C CYS A 326 -20.04 -26.65 -25.85
N LEU A 327 -19.76 -27.73 -25.13
CA LEU A 327 -18.46 -28.40 -25.18
C LEU A 327 -18.62 -29.68 -26.02
N VAL A 328 -17.92 -29.70 -27.15
CA VAL A 328 -18.05 -30.74 -28.20
C VAL A 328 -19.48 -30.78 -28.76
N ASN A 329 -20.39 -31.50 -28.10
CA ASN A 329 -21.82 -31.63 -28.46
C ASN A 329 -22.75 -31.61 -27.23
N GLN A 330 -22.22 -31.32 -26.03
CA GLN A 330 -23.03 -31.32 -24.81
C GLN A 330 -23.40 -29.88 -24.45
N PRO A 331 -24.70 -29.58 -24.22
CA PRO A 331 -25.14 -28.27 -23.81
C PRO A 331 -24.68 -28.00 -22.37
N ILE A 332 -24.20 -26.78 -22.14
CA ILE A 332 -23.87 -26.28 -20.83
C ILE A 332 -24.95 -25.28 -20.45
N SER A 333 -25.61 -25.52 -19.32
CA SER A 333 -26.65 -24.63 -18.82
C SER A 333 -26.43 -24.31 -17.35
N ILE A 334 -26.72 -23.06 -17.00
CA ILE A 334 -26.79 -22.60 -15.61
C ILE A 334 -28.06 -23.10 -14.91
N ASN A 335 -29.08 -23.51 -15.67
CA ASN A 335 -30.32 -24.05 -15.12
C ASN A 335 -30.06 -25.34 -14.35
N HIS A 336 -29.10 -26.16 -14.79
CA HIS A 336 -28.67 -27.36 -14.05
C HIS A 336 -28.27 -27.04 -12.59
N LEU A 337 -27.69 -25.86 -12.34
CA LEU A 337 -27.35 -25.43 -11.00
C LEU A 337 -28.54 -24.84 -10.23
N HIS A 338 -29.47 -24.18 -10.93
CA HIS A 338 -30.73 -23.75 -10.32
C HIS A 338 -31.55 -24.95 -9.87
N ASP A 339 -31.62 -26.00 -10.69
CA ASP A 339 -32.30 -27.25 -10.39
C ASP A 339 -31.67 -27.92 -9.16
N ILE A 340 -30.34 -27.95 -9.04
CA ILE A 340 -29.67 -28.51 -7.84
C ILE A 340 -29.97 -27.68 -6.58
N ILE A 341 -30.03 -26.36 -6.68
CA ILE A 341 -30.30 -25.48 -5.51
C ILE A 341 -31.77 -25.52 -5.08
N GLU A 342 -32.69 -25.72 -6.02
CA GLU A 342 -34.13 -25.69 -5.75
C GLU A 342 -34.73 -27.09 -5.54
N ASN A 343 -33.95 -28.15 -5.76
CA ASN A 343 -34.38 -29.52 -5.54
C ASN A 343 -34.30 -29.91 -4.05
N ASP A 344 -35.44 -30.35 -3.50
CA ASP A 344 -35.59 -30.80 -2.11
C ASP A 344 -34.74 -32.04 -1.76
N THR A 345 -34.18 -32.73 -2.76
CA THR A 345 -33.36 -33.94 -2.57
C THR A 345 -31.97 -33.64 -2.04
N TYR A 346 -31.43 -32.44 -2.28
CA TYR A 346 -30.08 -32.04 -1.87
C TYR A 346 -30.16 -30.92 -0.84
N SER A 347 -29.44 -31.08 0.27
CA SER A 347 -29.33 -30.01 1.25
C SER A 347 -28.21 -29.04 0.89
N LYS A 348 -28.27 -27.83 1.43
CA LYS A 348 -27.20 -26.83 1.29
C LYS A 348 -25.83 -27.32 1.79
N LEU A 349 -25.81 -28.27 2.72
CA LEU A 349 -24.58 -28.87 3.22
C LEU A 349 -23.94 -29.79 2.17
N ASP A 350 -24.73 -30.37 1.28
CA ASP A 350 -24.27 -31.31 0.26
C ASP A 350 -23.67 -30.59 -0.95
N HIS A 351 -24.28 -29.47 -1.38
CA HIS A 351 -23.83 -28.75 -2.58
C HIS A 351 -23.06 -27.45 -2.29
N GLY A 352 -23.16 -26.87 -1.08
CA GLY A 352 -22.41 -25.69 -0.65
C GLY A 352 -22.75 -24.35 -1.33
N LEU A 353 -23.67 -24.35 -2.31
CA LEU A 353 -24.05 -23.18 -3.11
C LEU A 353 -25.19 -22.35 -2.47
N ARG A 354 -25.21 -21.04 -2.74
CA ARG A 354 -26.33 -20.14 -2.43
C ARG A 354 -26.87 -19.52 -3.73
N LYS A 355 -28.12 -19.07 -3.74
CA LYS A 355 -28.68 -18.32 -4.89
C LYS A 355 -27.84 -17.09 -5.28
N SER A 356 -27.14 -16.49 -4.32
CA SER A 356 -26.19 -15.39 -4.56
C SER A 356 -24.96 -15.82 -5.38
N ASP A 357 -24.50 -17.07 -5.26
CA ASP A 357 -23.30 -17.58 -5.94
C ASP A 357 -23.50 -17.75 -7.46
N ILE A 358 -24.75 -17.78 -7.91
CA ILE A 358 -25.15 -17.90 -9.33
C ILE A 358 -25.65 -16.57 -9.89
N ASN A 359 -25.75 -15.53 -9.04
CA ASN A 359 -26.31 -14.25 -9.43
C ASN A 359 -25.44 -13.55 -10.50
N PRO A 360 -26.00 -13.23 -11.69
CA PRO A 360 -25.26 -12.58 -12.78
C PRO A 360 -24.93 -11.10 -12.49
N LYS A 361 -25.54 -10.48 -11.47
CA LYS A 361 -25.25 -9.09 -11.07
C LYS A 361 -23.90 -8.97 -10.37
N ASP A 362 -23.47 -10.01 -9.65
CA ASP A 362 -22.22 -10.02 -8.90
C ASP A 362 -21.09 -10.58 -9.77
N ARG A 363 -20.52 -9.73 -10.64
CA ARG A 363 -19.55 -10.15 -11.68
C ARG A 363 -18.13 -10.33 -11.18
N GLN A 364 -17.81 -9.87 -9.97
CA GLN A 364 -16.45 -9.87 -9.42
C GLN A 364 -16.24 -10.95 -8.35
N ASN A 365 -17.25 -11.79 -8.11
CA ASN A 365 -17.19 -12.79 -7.05
C ASN A 365 -16.36 -14.03 -7.43
N PHE A 366 -15.07 -13.97 -7.11
CA PHE A 366 -14.18 -15.11 -7.25
C PHE A 366 -14.50 -16.25 -6.28
N SER A 367 -15.01 -15.95 -5.08
CA SER A 367 -15.36 -16.99 -4.08
C SER A 367 -16.44 -17.95 -4.58
N SER A 368 -17.40 -17.45 -5.35
CA SER A 368 -18.41 -18.29 -6.00
C SER A 368 -17.80 -19.23 -7.03
N CYS A 369 -16.72 -18.82 -7.72
CA CYS A 369 -16.02 -19.69 -8.67
C CYS A 369 -15.37 -20.89 -7.97
N LEU A 370 -14.77 -20.69 -6.79
CA LEU A 370 -14.19 -21.77 -5.99
C LEU A 370 -15.25 -22.78 -5.54
N LYS A 371 -16.41 -22.30 -5.10
CA LYS A 371 -17.53 -23.16 -4.70
C LYS A 371 -18.11 -23.96 -5.87
N LEU A 372 -18.18 -23.36 -7.07
CA LEU A 372 -18.62 -24.05 -8.28
C LEU A 372 -17.65 -25.15 -8.74
N THR A 373 -16.40 -25.13 -8.24
CA THR A 373 -15.39 -26.16 -8.51
C THR A 373 -15.20 -27.13 -7.34
N SER A 374 -16.15 -27.20 -6.40
CA SER A 374 -16.08 -28.16 -5.29
C SER A 374 -16.27 -29.61 -5.77
N ASN A 375 -15.60 -30.54 -5.09
CA ASN A 375 -15.73 -31.97 -5.40
C ASN A 375 -17.14 -32.49 -5.13
N ASP A 376 -17.81 -31.94 -4.12
CA ASP A 376 -19.16 -32.35 -3.72
C ASP A 376 -20.18 -32.05 -4.83
N LEU A 377 -20.05 -30.87 -5.46
CA LEU A 377 -20.88 -30.50 -6.60
C LEU A 377 -20.60 -31.39 -7.82
N PHE A 378 -19.35 -31.83 -8.02
CA PHE A 378 -19.01 -32.74 -9.12
C PHE A 378 -19.66 -34.12 -8.95
N ASN A 379 -19.72 -34.63 -7.72
CA ASN A 379 -20.37 -35.89 -7.41
C ASN A 379 -21.87 -35.82 -7.68
N ILE A 380 -22.53 -34.71 -7.35
CA ILE A 380 -23.96 -34.48 -7.60
C ILE A 380 -24.24 -34.36 -9.11
N LEU A 381 -23.42 -33.59 -9.84
CA LEU A 381 -23.58 -33.44 -11.29
C LEU A 381 -23.34 -34.77 -12.02
N ASN A 382 -22.36 -35.58 -11.60
CA ASN A 382 -22.07 -36.87 -12.24
C ASN A 382 -23.23 -37.88 -12.15
N ALA A 383 -24.18 -37.70 -11.23
CA ALA A 383 -25.36 -38.57 -11.09
C ALA A 383 -26.40 -38.40 -12.21
N THR A 384 -26.32 -37.33 -13.01
CA THR A 384 -27.33 -37.00 -14.05
C THR A 384 -26.69 -36.95 -15.45
N VAL A 385 -27.29 -37.64 -16.42
CA VAL A 385 -26.73 -37.77 -17.78
C VAL A 385 -26.69 -36.41 -18.52
N ASP A 386 -27.69 -35.56 -18.29
CA ASP A 386 -27.85 -34.29 -19.00
C ASP A 386 -26.90 -33.17 -18.52
N THR A 387 -26.24 -33.36 -17.37
CA THR A 387 -25.35 -32.32 -16.79
C THR A 387 -23.87 -32.56 -17.09
N ARG A 388 -23.53 -33.60 -17.86
CA ARG A 388 -22.14 -33.99 -18.17
C ARG A 388 -21.34 -32.87 -18.85
N GLY A 389 -21.98 -32.05 -19.69
CA GLY A 389 -21.34 -30.88 -20.31
C GLY A 389 -20.94 -29.82 -19.28
N THR A 390 -21.84 -29.54 -18.33
CA THR A 390 -21.59 -28.63 -17.22
C THR A 390 -20.50 -29.15 -16.27
N LEU A 391 -20.47 -30.46 -16.01
CA LEU A 391 -19.41 -31.09 -15.22
C LEU A 391 -18.03 -30.90 -15.86
N LEU A 392 -17.89 -31.22 -17.14
CA LEU A 392 -16.63 -31.03 -17.88
C LEU A 392 -16.19 -29.57 -17.86
N TYR A 393 -17.14 -28.63 -18.04
CA TYR A 393 -16.86 -27.20 -17.97
C TYR A 393 -16.23 -26.79 -16.63
N PHE A 394 -16.79 -27.26 -15.51
CA PHE A 394 -16.23 -26.96 -14.19
C PHE A 394 -14.94 -27.71 -13.88
N GLN A 395 -14.75 -28.92 -14.42
CA GLN A 395 -13.47 -29.63 -14.29
C GLN A 395 -12.35 -28.83 -14.95
N VAL A 396 -12.56 -28.31 -16.16
CA VAL A 396 -11.55 -27.45 -16.80
C VAL A 396 -11.33 -26.17 -16.00
N LEU A 397 -12.40 -25.54 -15.50
CA LEU A 397 -12.28 -24.37 -14.62
C LEU A 397 -11.43 -24.66 -13.38
N LYS A 398 -11.64 -25.82 -12.73
CA LYS A 398 -10.86 -26.28 -11.58
C LYS A 398 -9.39 -26.47 -11.95
N MET A 399 -9.10 -27.12 -13.08
CA MET A 399 -7.72 -27.32 -13.55
C MET A 399 -7.00 -25.99 -13.76
N ILE A 400 -7.67 -24.96 -14.29
CA ILE A 400 -7.08 -23.62 -14.42
C ILE A 400 -6.78 -23.01 -13.03
N ILE A 401 -7.69 -23.14 -12.07
CA ILE A 401 -7.47 -22.62 -10.71
C ILE A 401 -6.28 -23.32 -10.05
N VAL A 402 -6.24 -24.65 -10.11
CA VAL A 402 -5.13 -25.44 -9.54
C VAL A 402 -3.80 -25.09 -10.19
N ALA A 403 -3.77 -24.95 -11.51
CA ALA A 403 -2.53 -24.67 -12.26
C ALA A 403 -1.98 -23.25 -12.04
N TYR A 404 -2.84 -22.23 -11.90
CA TYR A 404 -2.40 -20.84 -11.92
C TYR A 404 -2.62 -20.06 -10.61
N ILE A 405 -3.42 -20.57 -9.68
CA ILE A 405 -3.82 -19.84 -8.45
C ILE A 405 -3.39 -20.61 -7.21
N GLU A 406 -3.49 -21.93 -7.22
CA GLU A 406 -3.09 -22.74 -6.07
C GLU A 406 -1.57 -22.75 -5.91
N LYS A 407 -1.11 -22.52 -4.67
CA LYS A 407 0.32 -22.35 -4.35
C LYS A 407 1.03 -23.66 -4.02
N THR A 408 0.28 -24.75 -3.93
CA THR A 408 0.74 -26.09 -3.53
C THR A 408 1.26 -26.91 -4.71
N THR A 409 1.03 -26.45 -5.94
CA THR A 409 1.50 -27.11 -7.15
C THR A 409 3.01 -26.93 -7.30
N THR A 410 3.76 -27.95 -6.89
CA THR A 410 5.18 -28.06 -7.23
C THR A 410 5.32 -28.53 -8.66
N ILE A 411 6.11 -27.82 -9.47
CA ILE A 411 6.62 -28.37 -10.73
C ILE A 411 7.59 -29.47 -10.32
N VAL A 412 7.16 -30.72 -10.41
CA VAL A 412 8.10 -31.84 -10.44
C VAL A 412 8.75 -31.75 -11.81
N GLU A 413 9.98 -31.25 -11.86
CA GLU A 413 10.81 -31.47 -13.04
C GLU A 413 10.92 -32.98 -13.18
N ASN A 414 10.34 -33.54 -14.24
CA ASN A 414 10.55 -34.92 -14.60
C ASN A 414 12.02 -35.04 -14.99
N ASP A 415 12.88 -35.29 -14.01
CA ASP A 415 14.17 -35.89 -14.27
C ASP A 415 13.87 -37.26 -14.89
N ASP A 416 14.11 -37.37 -16.19
CA ASP A 416 14.18 -38.64 -16.91
C ASP A 416 15.29 -39.49 -16.27
N ASN A 417 14.96 -40.19 -15.20
CA ASN A 417 15.77 -41.27 -14.66
C ASN A 417 14.93 -42.54 -14.68
N ASP A 418 15.14 -43.31 -15.74
CA ASP A 418 14.90 -44.74 -15.77
C ASP A 418 15.61 -45.43 -14.58
N ALA A 419 14.92 -46.42 -14.00
CA ALA A 419 15.39 -47.42 -13.03
C ALA A 419 15.61 -46.90 -11.58
N ASP A 420 15.26 -47.58 -10.50
CA ASP A 420 14.76 -48.94 -10.26
C ASP A 420 13.77 -48.89 -9.09
N GLY A 421 12.87 -49.88 -9.02
CA GLY A 421 11.87 -49.96 -7.97
C GLY A 421 12.47 -50.09 -6.57
N ASP A 422 11.82 -49.43 -5.61
CA ASP A 422 11.63 -50.04 -4.31
C ASP A 422 10.36 -49.49 -3.65
N GLU A 423 9.55 -50.42 -3.15
CA GLU A 423 8.36 -50.16 -2.36
C GLU A 423 8.79 -49.71 -0.96
N THR A 424 8.44 -48.50 -0.54
CA THR A 424 8.31 -48.22 0.89
C THR A 424 7.11 -47.34 1.19
N THR A 425 6.17 -47.99 1.86
CA THR A 425 5.07 -47.50 2.70
C THR A 425 5.43 -46.32 3.61
N THR A 426 4.41 -45.51 3.94
CA THR A 426 4.16 -44.68 5.15
C THR A 426 3.65 -43.31 4.71
N ASP A 427 2.75 -42.60 5.39
CA ASP A 427 1.77 -42.92 6.41
C ASP A 427 0.75 -41.76 6.35
N LEU A 428 -0.48 -42.09 6.73
CA LEU A 428 -1.55 -41.13 6.97
C LEU A 428 -1.08 -40.03 7.94
N ASN A 429 -1.25 -38.77 7.58
CA ASN A 429 -1.36 -37.71 8.56
C ASN A 429 -2.51 -36.77 8.18
N MET A 430 -3.69 -37.16 8.65
CA MET A 430 -4.79 -36.25 8.88
C MET A 430 -4.40 -35.33 10.02
N ASN A 431 -4.42 -34.02 9.77
CA ASN A 431 -4.70 -33.05 10.83
C ASN A 431 -5.84 -32.18 10.34
N GLU A 432 -7.02 -32.51 10.85
CA GLU A 432 -8.12 -31.59 11.07
C GLU A 432 -7.66 -30.54 12.08
N ASP A 433 -7.61 -29.28 11.68
CA ASP A 433 -7.79 -28.17 12.61
C ASP A 433 -8.95 -27.33 12.08
N ASN A 434 -10.13 -27.71 12.54
CA ASN A 434 -11.29 -26.85 12.66
C ASN A 434 -10.94 -25.73 13.65
N ASP A 435 -10.90 -24.49 13.18
CA ASP A 435 -11.20 -23.37 14.07
C ASP A 435 -12.18 -22.41 13.38
N ASP A 436 -13.44 -22.65 13.70
CA ASP A 436 -14.62 -21.89 13.35
C ASP A 436 -14.72 -20.71 14.32
N SER A 437 -14.42 -19.50 13.84
CA SER A 437 -14.88 -18.28 14.50
C SER A 437 -15.39 -17.28 13.47
N SER A 438 -16.64 -17.52 13.09
CA SER A 438 -17.52 -16.56 12.44
C SER A 438 -17.83 -15.38 13.37
N ILE A 439 -16.97 -14.35 13.38
CA ILE A 439 -17.35 -13.03 13.89
C ILE A 439 -18.05 -12.25 12.78
N ASN A 440 -19.37 -12.32 12.88
CA ASN A 440 -20.36 -11.57 12.13
C ASN A 440 -20.33 -10.10 12.59
N ASN A 441 -19.63 -9.22 11.87
CA ASN A 441 -19.72 -7.78 12.07
C ASN A 441 -20.39 -7.12 10.85
N GLY A 442 -21.70 -7.25 10.80
CA GLY A 442 -22.56 -6.31 10.08
C GLY A 442 -22.56 -4.99 10.84
N TYR A 443 -21.65 -4.08 10.50
CA TYR A 443 -21.81 -2.67 10.83
C TYR A 443 -22.48 -1.99 9.65
N THR A 444 -23.77 -1.75 9.82
CA THR A 444 -24.53 -0.73 9.09
C THR A 444 -23.95 0.64 9.40
N ASP A 445 -23.62 1.41 8.37
CA ASP A 445 -23.26 2.83 8.43
C ASP A 445 -24.49 3.66 8.86
N GLU A 446 -24.86 3.56 10.13
CA GLU A 446 -25.83 4.42 10.80
C GLU A 446 -25.16 5.23 11.90
N ASP A 447 -24.24 6.13 11.54
CA ASP A 447 -23.68 7.10 12.49
C ASP A 447 -23.39 8.47 11.84
N GLU A 448 -24.32 8.95 11.01
CA GLU A 448 -24.37 10.35 10.57
C GLU A 448 -25.40 11.22 11.33
N GLN A 449 -26.03 10.73 12.41
CA GLN A 449 -27.19 11.44 13.00
C GLN A 449 -27.08 12.02 14.42
N ASN A 450 -25.99 11.87 15.19
CA ASN A 450 -25.99 12.35 16.59
C ASN A 450 -24.88 13.34 16.99
N ASN A 451 -24.46 14.24 16.11
CA ASN A 451 -23.68 15.42 16.51
C ASN A 451 -24.17 16.73 15.87
N THR A 452 -25.49 16.89 15.86
CA THR A 452 -26.24 18.10 15.47
C THR A 452 -26.33 19.12 16.62
N GLN A 453 -25.20 19.47 17.23
CA GLN A 453 -25.15 20.68 18.06
C GLN A 453 -23.88 21.48 17.77
N TYR A 454 -24.13 22.64 17.14
CA TYR A 454 -23.18 23.63 16.60
C TYR A 454 -22.51 23.28 15.25
N LEU A 455 -23.33 22.97 14.24
CA LEU A 455 -22.96 23.25 12.84
C LEU A 455 -22.99 24.77 12.62
N ILE A 456 -21.82 25.42 12.60
CA ILE A 456 -21.68 26.73 11.97
C ILE A 456 -21.76 26.49 10.46
N ASN A 457 -22.98 26.54 9.91
CA ASN A 457 -23.27 26.50 8.49
C ASN A 457 -22.78 27.80 7.82
N THR A 458 -21.49 27.92 7.53
CA THR A 458 -20.98 28.98 6.66
C THR A 458 -21.04 28.50 5.22
N THR A 459 -21.84 29.17 4.39
CA THR A 459 -21.88 28.93 2.95
C THR A 459 -20.79 29.75 2.24
N LYS A 460 -20.36 29.35 1.03
CA LYS A 460 -19.42 30.12 0.19
C LYS A 460 -19.86 31.59 -0.04
N LYS A 461 -21.15 31.91 0.11
CA LYS A 461 -21.71 33.26 -0.08
C LYS A 461 -21.53 34.17 1.13
N ASP A 462 -21.29 33.61 2.32
CA ASP A 462 -21.19 34.35 3.59
C ASP A 462 -19.72 34.48 4.08
N PHE A 463 -18.75 34.25 3.19
CA PHE A 463 -17.34 34.10 3.56
C PHE A 463 -16.60 35.45 3.62
N SER A 464 -16.79 36.20 4.70
CA SER A 464 -16.10 37.48 4.96
C SER A 464 -14.74 37.31 5.66
N GLY A 465 -13.84 36.47 5.14
CA GLY A 465 -12.57 36.20 5.83
C GLY A 465 -11.63 35.18 5.18
N VAL A 466 -11.39 35.27 3.87
CA VAL A 466 -10.29 34.51 3.27
C VAL A 466 -8.97 35.09 3.78
N LYS A 467 -8.12 34.28 4.45
CA LYS A 467 -6.81 34.71 4.93
C LYS A 467 -5.89 35.02 3.74
N VAL A 468 -5.62 36.30 3.55
CA VAL A 468 -4.63 36.80 2.61
C VAL A 468 -3.54 37.49 3.43
N ALA A 469 -2.28 37.14 3.19
CA ALA A 469 -1.16 37.72 3.93
C ALA A 469 -0.58 38.91 3.15
N ASP A 470 -0.28 40.02 3.83
CA ASP A 470 0.37 41.17 3.18
C ASP A 470 1.87 40.94 3.01
N LYS A 471 2.48 40.14 3.88
CA LYS A 471 3.88 39.70 3.81
C LYS A 471 3.98 38.23 4.17
N VAL A 472 4.81 37.50 3.44
CA VAL A 472 5.10 36.09 3.65
C VAL A 472 6.61 35.95 3.81
N GLU A 473 7.06 35.08 4.72
CA GLU A 473 8.49 34.84 4.91
C GLU A 473 9.10 34.22 3.65
N PRO A 474 10.32 34.61 3.22
CA PRO A 474 10.88 34.20 1.93
C PRO A 474 10.95 32.67 1.74
N HIS A 475 11.12 31.92 2.83
CA HIS A 475 11.26 30.46 2.79
C HIS A 475 9.94 29.71 2.56
N ILE A 476 8.78 30.35 2.73
CA ILE A 476 7.45 29.76 2.46
C ILE A 476 6.70 30.43 1.32
N GLU A 477 7.27 31.47 0.70
CA GLU A 477 6.64 32.27 -0.37
C GLU A 477 6.15 31.39 -1.55
N HIS A 478 6.90 30.34 -1.89
CA HIS A 478 6.56 29.38 -2.94
C HIS A 478 5.22 28.66 -2.72
N SER A 479 4.71 28.59 -1.48
CA SER A 479 3.42 27.97 -1.13
C SER A 479 2.22 28.92 -1.25
N TYR A 480 2.45 30.16 -1.72
CA TYR A 480 1.45 31.19 -1.88
C TYR A 480 1.38 31.68 -3.33
N PHE A 481 0.18 32.11 -3.73
CA PHE A 481 -0.06 32.88 -4.95
C PHE A 481 -0.04 34.37 -4.64
N LYS A 482 0.59 35.16 -5.51
CA LYS A 482 0.48 36.62 -5.49
C LYS A 482 -0.81 37.02 -6.21
N VAL A 483 -1.76 37.60 -5.48
CA VAL A 483 -3.07 38.03 -5.98
C VAL A 483 -3.20 39.53 -5.74
N LYS A 484 -3.74 40.27 -6.72
CA LYS A 484 -4.04 41.70 -6.56
C LYS A 484 -5.46 41.86 -6.05
N PHE A 485 -5.62 42.40 -4.85
CA PHE A 485 -6.91 42.81 -4.29
C PHE A 485 -6.92 44.33 -4.15
N ASN A 486 -7.88 45.00 -4.81
CA ASN A 486 -8.13 46.45 -4.64
C ASN A 486 -6.86 47.33 -4.66
N HIS A 487 -5.96 47.08 -5.64
CA HIS A 487 -4.68 47.76 -5.86
C HIS A 487 -3.48 47.30 -5.00
N ASP A 488 -3.70 46.50 -3.96
CA ASP A 488 -2.63 45.92 -3.15
C ASP A 488 -2.28 44.49 -3.57
N THR A 489 -0.99 44.14 -3.49
CA THR A 489 -0.50 42.78 -3.77
C THR A 489 -0.50 41.99 -2.47
N GLN A 490 -1.15 40.83 -2.51
CA GLN A 490 -1.54 40.09 -1.34
C GLN A 490 -1.33 38.59 -1.61
N PHE A 491 -1.01 37.80 -0.58
CA PHE A 491 -0.59 36.41 -0.73
C PHE A 491 -1.67 35.42 -0.29
N LEU A 492 -2.13 34.56 -1.21
CA LEU A 492 -3.12 33.51 -0.97
C LEU A 492 -2.46 32.13 -0.95
N HIS A 493 -2.63 31.37 0.13
CA HIS A 493 -2.04 30.02 0.21
C HIS A 493 -2.61 29.08 -0.88
N LYS A 494 -1.75 28.33 -1.58
CA LYS A 494 -2.14 27.46 -2.71
C LYS A 494 -3.20 26.41 -2.34
N GLN A 495 -3.16 25.90 -1.12
CA GLN A 495 -4.21 24.98 -0.63
C GLN A 495 -5.59 25.64 -0.49
N THR A 496 -5.63 26.92 -0.08
CA THR A 496 -6.87 27.70 0.05
C THR A 496 -7.46 27.98 -1.34
N ALA A 497 -6.60 28.28 -2.32
CA ALA A 497 -6.98 28.43 -3.71
C ALA A 497 -7.65 27.17 -4.30
N CYS A 498 -7.09 25.97 -4.07
CA CYS A 498 -7.72 24.71 -4.49
C CYS A 498 -9.13 24.53 -3.91
N TRP A 499 -9.33 24.89 -2.65
CA TRP A 499 -10.63 24.78 -2.01
C TRP A 499 -11.66 25.74 -2.63
N LEU A 500 -11.27 27.00 -2.86
CA LEU A 500 -12.15 28.00 -3.48
C LEU A 500 -12.71 27.51 -4.83
N LEU A 501 -11.84 26.91 -5.65
CA LEU A 501 -12.15 26.37 -6.98
C LEU A 501 -12.93 25.05 -6.96
N THR A 502 -13.03 24.35 -5.82
CA THR A 502 -13.77 23.07 -5.76
C THR A 502 -15.27 23.35 -5.60
N GLU A 503 -16.06 23.16 -6.67
CA GLU A 503 -17.48 23.55 -6.74
C GLU A 503 -18.41 22.81 -5.75
N GLU A 504 -18.07 21.60 -5.31
CA GLU A 504 -19.03 20.67 -4.71
C GLU A 504 -19.32 20.85 -3.21
N LYS A 505 -18.64 21.74 -2.48
CA LYS A 505 -18.92 21.93 -1.05
C LYS A 505 -19.05 23.40 -0.70
N SER A 506 -20.29 23.82 -0.46
CA SER A 506 -20.61 25.07 0.23
C SER A 506 -20.23 25.05 1.71
N LYS A 507 -19.90 23.88 2.26
CA LYS A 507 -19.60 23.67 3.70
C LYS A 507 -18.11 23.36 3.93
N LEU A 508 -17.51 24.04 4.90
CA LEU A 508 -16.21 23.67 5.48
C LEU A 508 -16.44 22.77 6.70
N SER A 509 -15.60 21.76 6.89
CA SER A 509 -15.50 21.09 8.20
C SER A 509 -14.85 22.05 9.20
N ASN A 510 -15.18 21.96 10.50
CA ASN A 510 -14.63 22.84 11.54
C ASN A 510 -13.10 22.94 11.48
N ASP A 511 -12.40 21.83 11.25
CA ASP A 511 -10.94 21.81 11.10
C ASP A 511 -10.43 22.56 9.85
N ARG A 512 -11.16 22.56 8.74
CA ARG A 512 -10.80 23.34 7.54
C ARG A 512 -11.17 24.81 7.71
N LEU A 513 -12.28 25.08 8.37
CA LEU A 513 -12.71 26.42 8.74
C LEU A 513 -11.62 27.08 9.61
N LEU A 514 -11.10 26.38 10.62
CA LEU A 514 -9.99 26.85 11.45
C LEU A 514 -8.70 27.09 10.65
N ARG A 515 -8.38 26.28 9.64
CA ARG A 515 -7.20 26.51 8.78
C ARG A 515 -7.37 27.71 7.85
N VAL A 516 -8.59 27.98 7.39
CA VAL A 516 -8.91 29.15 6.57
C VAL A 516 -9.05 30.42 7.42
N GLN A 517 -9.52 30.29 8.67
CA GLN A 517 -9.82 31.39 9.59
C GLN A 517 -8.73 31.68 10.62
N GLN A 518 -7.62 30.93 10.67
CA GLN A 518 -6.63 31.01 11.76
C GLN A 518 -6.23 32.47 12.06
N VAL A 519 -6.83 32.99 13.12
CA VAL A 519 -6.64 34.32 13.70
C VAL A 519 -5.17 34.41 14.06
N ILE A 520 -4.52 35.45 13.55
CA ILE A 520 -3.18 35.85 13.97
C ILE A 520 -3.25 36.01 15.50
N LYS A 521 -2.49 35.22 16.23
CA LYS A 521 -1.96 35.69 17.52
C LYS A 521 -0.66 36.41 17.24
#